data_AF-A0A5J4P9L4-F1
#
_entry.id   AF-A0A5J4P9L4-F1
#
_cell.length_a   1.000
_cell.length_b   1.000
_cell.length_c   1.000
_cell.angle_alpha   90.00
_cell.angle_beta   90.00
_cell.angle_gamma   90.00
#
_symmetry.space_group_name_H-M   'P 1'
#
loop_
_entity.id
_entity.type
_entity.pdbx_description
1 polymer ?
#
loop_
_entity_poly.entity_id
_entity_poly.type
_entity_poly.pdbx_seq_one_letter_code
_entity_poly.pdbx_strand_id
1 'polypeptide(L)'
;MYIEKLKAYPHLRASFNTFYEFTGSEYREVLKGKNVREKDFDIDNFLNVLEPYYSGGEYDYLLNSEKQLDLLSKRFIVFELDNIKDHKILFPIVTIIIMETFINKMRRLKGVRKMILIEEAWKAIAKEGMAEYIKYLFKTVRKFFGEAVVVTQEVDDIIASPFVKESIINNSDCKILLDQRKYMNKFDSIQAL
;
A
#
# COMPACT_ATOMS: atom_id res chain seq x y z
N MET A 1 13.12 -18.56 -7.78
CA MET A 1 12.37 -19.55 -8.59
C MET A 1 11.55 -18.91 -9.70
N TYR A 2 10.44 -18.20 -9.45
CA TYR A 2 9.68 -17.57 -10.55
C TYR A 2 10.51 -16.53 -11.34
N ILE A 3 11.23 -15.64 -10.63
CA ILE A 3 12.14 -14.68 -11.27
C ILE A 3 13.27 -15.38 -12.05
N GLU A 4 13.72 -16.55 -11.59
CA GLU A 4 14.75 -17.33 -12.30
C GLU A 4 14.18 -17.96 -13.58
N LYS A 5 12.93 -18.46 -13.55
CA LYS A 5 12.21 -18.93 -14.74
C LYS A 5 12.08 -17.80 -15.77
N LEU A 6 11.68 -16.61 -15.34
CA LEU A 6 11.59 -15.43 -16.23
C LEU A 6 12.95 -15.06 -16.85
N LYS A 7 14.05 -15.18 -16.09
CA LYS A 7 15.41 -14.96 -16.62
C LYS A 7 15.84 -16.04 -17.62
N ALA A 8 15.46 -17.30 -17.37
CA ALA A 8 15.80 -18.43 -18.23
C ALA A 8 14.99 -18.45 -19.53
N TYR A 9 13.77 -17.89 -19.52
CA TYR A 9 12.86 -17.87 -20.66
C TYR A 9 12.43 -16.44 -21.00
N PRO A 10 13.23 -15.69 -21.78
CA PRO A 10 12.96 -14.27 -22.08
C PRO A 10 11.67 -14.00 -22.86
N HIS A 11 11.08 -15.03 -23.48
CA HIS A 11 9.79 -14.95 -24.16
C HIS A 11 8.60 -14.98 -23.19
N LEU A 12 8.80 -15.47 -21.96
CA LEU A 12 7.79 -15.42 -20.91
C LEU A 12 7.73 -14.01 -20.34
N ARG A 13 6.58 -13.38 -20.52
CA ARG A 13 6.28 -12.08 -19.93
C ARG A 13 5.99 -12.25 -18.44
N ALA A 14 6.56 -11.40 -17.61
CA ALA A 14 6.16 -11.29 -16.21
C ALA A 14 4.73 -10.74 -16.11
N SER A 15 3.80 -11.54 -15.60
CA SER A 15 2.41 -11.18 -15.33
C SER A 15 1.88 -11.97 -14.14
N PHE A 16 0.67 -11.63 -13.69
CA PHE A 16 -0.02 -12.43 -12.69
C PHE A 16 -0.40 -13.80 -13.23
N ASN A 17 -0.87 -13.90 -14.47
CA ASN A 17 -1.22 -15.18 -15.11
C ASN A 17 -0.05 -16.16 -15.14
N THR A 18 1.11 -15.71 -15.63
CA THR A 18 2.30 -16.57 -15.68
C THR A 18 2.84 -16.93 -14.29
N PHE A 19 2.57 -16.10 -13.27
CA PHE A 19 2.88 -16.44 -11.87
C PHE A 19 1.91 -17.48 -11.31
N TYR A 20 0.61 -17.34 -11.59
CA TYR A 20 -0.43 -18.27 -11.21
C TYR A 20 -0.17 -19.67 -11.79
N GLU A 21 0.10 -19.74 -13.10
CA GLU A 21 0.46 -20.97 -13.82
C GLU A 21 1.72 -21.62 -13.25
N PHE A 22 2.77 -20.83 -13.00
CA PHE A 22 4.00 -21.31 -12.37
C PHE A 22 3.74 -21.88 -10.97
N THR A 23 2.85 -21.25 -10.21
CA THR A 23 2.51 -21.70 -8.86
C THR A 23 1.77 -23.03 -8.90
N GLY A 24 0.80 -23.18 -9.81
CA GLY A 24 0.03 -24.41 -9.98
C GLY A 24 0.82 -25.58 -10.55
N SER A 25 1.92 -25.33 -11.25
CA SER A 25 2.76 -26.35 -11.90
C SER A 25 4.11 -26.52 -11.21
N GLU A 26 5.15 -25.77 -11.59
CA GLU A 26 6.50 -26.06 -11.12
C GLU A 26 6.67 -25.84 -9.61
N TYR A 27 6.03 -24.83 -9.03
CA TYR A 27 6.13 -24.61 -7.59
C TYR A 27 5.47 -25.73 -6.79
N ARG A 28 4.39 -26.33 -7.31
CA ARG A 28 3.76 -27.51 -6.70
C ARG A 28 4.74 -28.67 -6.56
N GLU A 29 5.54 -28.93 -7.60
CA GLU A 29 6.56 -29.98 -7.56
C GLU A 29 7.69 -29.66 -6.58
N VAL A 30 8.01 -28.37 -6.40
CA VAL A 30 8.98 -27.94 -5.37
C VAL A 30 8.46 -28.21 -3.96
N LEU A 31 7.19 -27.95 -3.69
CA LEU A 31 6.57 -28.24 -2.39
C LEU A 31 6.56 -29.74 -2.11
N LYS A 32 6.23 -30.56 -3.11
CA LYS A 32 6.33 -32.03 -3.02
C LYS A 32 7.75 -32.48 -2.72
N GLY A 33 8.74 -31.98 -3.47
CA GLY A 33 10.15 -32.32 -3.26
C GLY A 33 10.70 -31.90 -1.90
N LYS A 34 10.13 -30.85 -1.30
CA LYS A 34 10.45 -30.41 0.07
C LYS A 34 9.65 -31.12 1.16
N ASN A 35 8.76 -32.04 0.81
CA ASN A 35 7.84 -32.71 1.73
C ASN A 35 7.04 -31.73 2.59
N VAL A 36 6.62 -30.59 2.00
CA VAL A 36 5.76 -29.62 2.69
C VAL A 36 4.41 -30.27 2.91
N ARG A 37 3.93 -30.28 4.16
CA ARG A 37 2.61 -30.84 4.47
C ARG A 37 1.55 -29.84 4.05
N GLU A 38 0.44 -30.33 3.53
CA GLU A 38 -0.71 -29.50 3.11
C GLU A 38 -1.18 -28.55 4.22
N LYS A 39 -1.17 -29.01 5.48
CA LYS A 39 -1.50 -28.15 6.64
C LYS A 39 -0.55 -26.98 6.87
N ASP A 40 0.69 -27.06 6.36
CA ASP A 40 1.67 -25.99 6.47
C ASP A 40 1.54 -25.02 5.29
N PHE A 41 1.13 -25.50 4.12
CA PHE A 41 0.80 -24.68 2.95
C PHE A 41 -0.16 -25.42 2.01
N ASP A 42 -1.40 -24.96 1.98
CA ASP A 42 -2.44 -25.46 1.08
C ASP A 42 -2.37 -24.69 -0.24
N ILE A 43 -1.73 -25.30 -1.23
CA ILE A 43 -1.55 -24.70 -2.56
C ILE A 43 -2.87 -24.62 -3.33
N ASP A 44 -3.80 -25.56 -3.13
CA ASP A 44 -5.07 -25.57 -3.84
C ASP A 44 -5.95 -24.42 -3.34
N ASN A 45 -6.05 -24.24 -2.02
CA ASN A 45 -6.71 -23.07 -1.45
C ASN A 45 -6.02 -21.75 -1.85
N PHE A 46 -4.69 -21.72 -1.88
CA PHE A 46 -3.96 -20.53 -2.34
C PHE A 46 -4.33 -20.16 -3.77
N LEU A 47 -4.37 -21.13 -4.68
CA LEU A 47 -4.77 -20.89 -6.07
C LEU A 47 -6.25 -20.47 -6.16
N ASN A 48 -7.15 -21.09 -5.39
CA ASN A 48 -8.56 -20.69 -5.36
C ASN A 48 -8.76 -19.23 -4.92
N VAL A 49 -7.98 -18.75 -3.94
CA VAL A 49 -8.01 -17.34 -3.51
C VAL A 49 -7.51 -16.39 -4.62
N LEU A 50 -6.59 -16.87 -5.47
CA LEU A 50 -6.00 -16.10 -6.57
C LEU A 50 -6.79 -16.20 -7.88
N GLU A 51 -7.64 -17.21 -8.04
CA GLU A 51 -8.43 -17.48 -9.24
C GLU A 51 -9.22 -16.26 -9.74
N PRO A 52 -9.87 -15.43 -8.90
CA PRO A 52 -10.60 -14.26 -9.38
C PRO A 52 -9.76 -13.25 -10.18
N TYR A 53 -8.43 -13.23 -9.99
CA TYR A 53 -7.51 -12.33 -10.70
C TYR A 53 -6.79 -13.00 -11.86
N TYR A 54 -6.93 -14.32 -12.01
CA TYR A 54 -6.40 -15.07 -13.13
C TYR A 54 -7.27 -14.84 -14.38
N SER A 55 -6.71 -15.12 -15.57
CA SER A 55 -7.39 -14.97 -16.86
C SER A 55 -8.81 -15.55 -16.85
N GLY A 56 -9.82 -14.72 -17.13
CA GLY A 56 -11.23 -15.11 -17.13
C GLY A 56 -11.96 -15.01 -15.77
N GLY A 57 -11.26 -14.61 -14.70
CA GLY A 57 -11.86 -14.27 -13.41
C GLY A 57 -12.49 -12.86 -13.40
N GLU A 58 -13.29 -12.58 -12.36
CA GLU A 58 -14.01 -11.30 -12.18
C GLU A 58 -13.08 -10.07 -12.21
N TYR A 59 -11.83 -10.24 -11.79
CA TYR A 59 -10.84 -9.19 -11.60
C TYR A 59 -9.58 -9.38 -12.46
N ASP A 60 -9.68 -10.14 -13.57
CA ASP A 60 -8.54 -10.47 -14.43
C ASP A 60 -7.79 -9.24 -14.99
N TYR A 61 -8.51 -8.13 -15.15
CA TYR A 61 -8.04 -6.83 -15.62
C TYR A 61 -7.12 -6.10 -14.62
N LEU A 62 -7.12 -6.47 -13.34
CA LEU A 62 -6.39 -5.74 -12.31
C LEU A 62 -4.88 -6.02 -12.35
N LEU A 63 -4.50 -7.30 -12.39
CA LEU A 63 -3.12 -7.74 -12.16
C LEU A 63 -2.40 -8.19 -13.45
N ASN A 64 -3.08 -8.11 -14.60
CA ASN A 64 -2.54 -8.49 -15.92
C ASN A 64 -2.47 -7.31 -16.91
N SER A 65 -2.36 -6.07 -16.42
CA SER A 65 -2.22 -4.90 -17.29
C SER A 65 -1.05 -5.07 -18.27
N GLU A 66 -1.36 -4.90 -19.56
CA GLU A 66 -0.32 -4.92 -20.59
C GLU A 66 0.57 -3.65 -20.58
N LYS A 67 0.11 -2.60 -19.89
CA LYS A 67 0.81 -1.32 -19.79
C LYS A 67 1.79 -1.36 -18.63
N GLN A 68 3.09 -1.29 -18.94
CA GLN A 68 4.12 -1.07 -17.92
C GLN A 68 4.15 0.40 -17.53
N LEU A 69 3.35 0.76 -16.53
CA LEU A 69 3.35 2.10 -15.98
C LEU A 69 4.54 2.25 -15.01
N ASP A 70 5.67 2.79 -15.50
CA ASP A 70 6.76 3.15 -14.60
C ASP A 70 6.36 4.36 -13.74
N LEU A 71 6.01 4.10 -12.49
CA LEU A 71 5.69 5.13 -11.51
C LEU A 71 6.95 5.77 -10.92
N LEU A 72 8.13 5.15 -11.00
CA LEU A 72 9.34 5.64 -10.33
C LEU A 72 9.75 7.01 -10.86
N SER A 73 9.77 7.18 -12.19
CA SER A 73 10.16 8.43 -12.86
C SER A 73 9.08 9.52 -12.84
N LYS A 74 7.82 9.19 -12.52
CA LYS A 74 6.72 10.17 -12.51
C LYS A 74 6.86 11.15 -11.34
N ARG A 75 6.75 12.44 -11.65
CA ARG A 75 6.86 13.54 -10.67
C ARG A 75 5.57 13.82 -9.91
N PHE A 76 4.43 13.49 -10.49
CA PHE A 76 3.12 13.72 -9.92
C PHE A 76 2.25 12.49 -10.18
N ILE A 77 1.69 11.93 -9.11
CA ILE A 77 0.87 10.71 -9.13
C ILE A 77 -0.30 10.98 -8.21
N VAL A 78 -1.51 10.73 -8.69
CA VAL A 78 -2.74 10.83 -7.92
C VAL A 78 -3.39 9.45 -7.90
N PHE A 79 -3.73 8.98 -6.72
CA PHE A 79 -4.52 7.77 -6.53
C PHE A 79 -5.89 8.18 -6.03
N GLU A 80 -6.92 7.92 -6.83
CA GLU A 80 -8.30 8.20 -6.45
C GLU A 80 -8.84 7.02 -5.64
N LEU A 81 -9.19 7.27 -4.38
CA LEU A 81 -9.57 6.22 -3.43
C LEU A 81 -11.06 6.23 -3.11
N ASP A 82 -11.80 7.30 -3.41
CA ASP A 82 -13.18 7.44 -2.94
C ASP A 82 -14.11 6.35 -3.48
N ASN A 83 -13.92 5.94 -4.73
CA ASN A 83 -14.74 4.90 -5.36
C ASN A 83 -14.40 3.48 -4.88
N ILE A 84 -13.26 3.30 -4.23
CA ILE A 84 -12.78 1.98 -3.82
C ILE A 84 -12.66 1.82 -2.31
N LYS A 85 -12.80 2.88 -1.49
CA LYS A 85 -12.57 2.82 -0.03
C LYS A 85 -13.39 1.77 0.72
N ASP A 86 -14.59 1.46 0.23
CA ASP A 86 -15.47 0.44 0.80
C ASP A 86 -15.33 -0.93 0.11
N HIS A 87 -14.51 -1.02 -0.94
CA HIS A 87 -14.28 -2.24 -1.70
C HIS A 87 -13.23 -3.12 -1.01
N LYS A 88 -13.71 -4.15 -0.30
CA LYS A 88 -12.90 -5.06 0.54
C LYS A 88 -11.69 -5.71 -0.15
N ILE A 89 -11.77 -5.87 -1.47
CA ILE A 89 -10.71 -6.46 -2.29
C ILE A 89 -9.76 -5.39 -2.88
N LEU A 90 -10.28 -4.44 -3.65
CA LEU A 90 -9.47 -3.44 -4.34
C LEU A 90 -8.71 -2.53 -3.38
N PHE A 91 -9.35 -2.14 -2.27
CA PHE A 91 -8.77 -1.14 -1.39
C PHE A 91 -7.45 -1.58 -0.76
N PRO A 92 -7.34 -2.78 -0.13
CA PRO A 92 -6.05 -3.29 0.34
C PRO A 92 -4.99 -3.40 -0.76
N ILE A 93 -5.36 -3.81 -1.97
CA ILE A 93 -4.42 -3.98 -3.08
C ILE A 93 -3.86 -2.62 -3.51
N VAL A 94 -4.73 -1.64 -3.76
CA VAL A 94 -4.32 -0.30 -4.22
C VAL A 94 -3.51 0.41 -3.15
N THR A 95 -3.89 0.29 -1.87
CA THR A 95 -3.11 0.86 -0.77
C THR A 95 -1.72 0.22 -0.67
N ILE A 96 -1.56 -1.10 -0.85
CA ILE A 96 -0.24 -1.75 -0.97
C ILE A 96 0.58 -1.17 -2.14
N ILE A 97 -0.03 -0.99 -3.31
CA ILE A 97 0.64 -0.40 -4.48
C ILE A 97 1.16 1.03 -4.17
N ILE A 98 0.36 1.85 -3.48
CA ILE A 98 0.74 3.20 -3.07
C ILE A 98 1.96 3.13 -2.14
N MET A 99 1.90 2.27 -1.12
CA MET A 99 3.00 2.08 -0.17
C MET A 99 4.29 1.66 -0.87
N GLU A 100 4.22 0.62 -1.70
CA GLU A 100 5.37 0.09 -2.43
C GLU A 100 5.96 1.15 -3.37
N THR A 101 5.11 1.87 -4.11
CA THR A 101 5.52 2.95 -5.01
C THR A 101 6.31 4.02 -4.25
N PHE A 102 5.80 4.45 -3.09
CA PHE A 102 6.44 5.49 -2.31
C PHE A 102 7.74 5.01 -1.66
N ILE A 103 7.78 3.80 -1.09
CA ILE A 103 9.02 3.17 -0.58
C ILE A 103 10.08 3.09 -1.68
N ASN A 104 9.69 2.64 -2.88
CA ASN A 104 10.60 2.52 -4.02
C ASN A 104 11.19 3.88 -4.40
N LYS A 105 10.38 4.95 -4.41
CA LYS A 105 10.88 6.33 -4.62
C LYS A 105 11.83 6.78 -3.53
N MET A 106 11.52 6.55 -2.25
CA MET A 106 12.41 6.89 -1.14
C MET A 106 13.78 6.20 -1.28
N ARG A 107 13.77 4.90 -1.61
CA ARG A 107 15.00 4.11 -1.70
C ARG A 107 15.85 4.47 -2.92
N ARG A 108 15.24 4.62 -4.09
CA ARG A 108 15.95 4.71 -5.38
C ARG A 108 16.26 6.14 -5.82
N LEU A 109 15.42 7.13 -5.52
CA LEU A 109 15.61 8.51 -5.99
C LEU A 109 16.44 9.32 -4.98
N LYS A 110 17.75 9.15 -4.94
CA LYS A 110 18.61 9.92 -4.03
C LYS A 110 18.65 11.41 -4.43
N GLY A 111 18.66 12.31 -3.45
CA GLY A 111 18.73 13.76 -3.66
C GLY A 111 17.45 14.45 -4.17
N VAL A 112 16.41 13.69 -4.54
CA VAL A 112 15.13 14.25 -5.01
C VAL A 112 14.16 14.43 -3.84
N ARG A 113 13.48 15.58 -3.72
CA ARG A 113 12.42 15.76 -2.71
C ARG A 113 11.18 14.94 -3.07
N LYS A 114 10.59 14.22 -2.12
CA LYS A 114 9.33 13.47 -2.32
C LYS A 114 8.29 13.92 -1.31
N MET A 115 7.04 13.94 -1.71
CA MET A 115 5.92 14.19 -0.81
C MET A 115 4.88 13.09 -1.02
N ILE A 116 4.36 12.57 0.09
CA ILE A 116 3.12 11.82 0.11
C ILE A 116 2.08 12.66 0.85
N LEU A 117 0.96 12.92 0.17
CA LEU A 117 -0.20 13.63 0.70
C LEU A 117 -1.33 12.61 0.83
N ILE A 118 -1.92 12.51 2.02
CA ILE A 118 -3.02 11.59 2.33
C ILE A 118 -4.21 12.43 2.77
N GLU A 119 -5.23 12.52 1.93
CA GLU A 119 -6.46 13.29 2.16
C GLU A 119 -7.60 12.36 2.54
N GLU A 120 -8.18 12.52 3.74
CA GLU A 120 -9.38 11.83 4.29
C GLU A 120 -9.41 10.29 4.28
N ALA A 121 -8.50 9.64 3.57
CA ALA A 121 -8.40 8.19 3.44
C ALA A 121 -7.52 7.56 4.53
N TRP A 122 -6.89 8.37 5.39
CA TRP A 122 -5.91 7.90 6.37
C TRP A 122 -6.51 6.87 7.35
N LYS A 123 -7.80 7.00 7.70
CA LYS A 123 -8.51 6.05 8.57
C LYS A 123 -8.66 4.69 7.92
N ALA A 124 -9.11 4.70 6.66
CA ALA A 124 -9.30 3.48 5.89
C ALA A 124 -7.95 2.77 5.72
N ILE A 125 -6.89 3.51 5.39
CA ILE A 125 -5.53 2.97 5.29
C ILE A 125 -5.07 2.38 6.63
N ALA A 126 -5.30 3.08 7.75
CA ALA A 126 -4.89 2.59 9.07
C ALA A 126 -5.62 1.31 9.50
N LYS A 127 -6.91 1.16 9.13
CA LYS A 127 -7.76 0.03 9.51
C LYS A 127 -7.35 -1.28 8.83
N GLU A 128 -6.88 -1.23 7.58
CA GLU A 128 -6.49 -2.41 6.79
C GLU A 128 -5.12 -2.99 7.19
N GLY A 129 -4.75 -2.90 8.48
CA GLY A 129 -3.48 -3.41 8.99
C GLY A 129 -2.25 -2.59 8.58
N MET A 130 -2.41 -1.43 7.92
CA MET A 130 -1.31 -0.60 7.43
C MET A 130 -0.90 0.53 8.39
N ALA A 131 -1.45 0.53 9.61
CA ALA A 131 -1.10 1.46 10.66
C ALA A 131 0.43 1.51 10.90
N GLU A 132 1.09 0.35 11.00
CA GLU A 132 2.54 0.29 11.20
C GLU A 132 3.31 0.86 10.00
N TYR A 133 2.79 0.76 8.77
CA TYR A 133 3.39 1.42 7.63
C TYR A 133 3.30 2.95 7.74
N ILE A 134 2.12 3.50 8.08
CA ILE A 134 1.97 4.94 8.28
C ILE A 134 2.96 5.43 9.35
N LYS A 135 3.07 4.72 10.47
CA LYS A 135 4.04 5.02 11.53
C LYS A 135 5.49 4.97 11.04
N TYR A 136 5.85 3.95 10.28
CA TYR A 136 7.17 3.84 9.65
C TYR A 136 7.44 5.03 8.73
N LEU A 137 6.47 5.37 7.88
CA LEU A 137 6.53 6.46 6.92
C LEU A 137 6.83 7.78 7.63
N PHE A 138 6.03 8.17 8.62
CA PHE A 138 6.22 9.42 9.36
C PHE A 138 7.57 9.50 10.10
N LYS A 139 8.07 8.38 10.65
CA LYS A 139 9.39 8.35 11.31
C LYS A 139 10.56 8.42 10.33
N THR A 140 10.37 7.95 9.11
CA THR A 140 11.49 7.60 8.23
C THR A 140 11.60 8.54 7.03
N VAL A 141 10.50 9.09 6.53
CA VAL A 141 10.45 9.85 5.27
C VAL A 141 11.46 11.01 5.23
N ARG A 142 11.68 11.69 6.37
CA ARG A 142 12.66 12.77 6.51
C ARG A 142 14.09 12.35 6.19
N LYS A 143 14.47 11.10 6.51
CA LYS A 143 15.81 10.54 6.21
C LYS A 143 16.05 10.39 4.70
N PHE A 144 14.99 10.40 3.90
CA PHE A 144 15.02 10.22 2.45
C PHE A 144 14.73 11.51 1.69
N PHE A 145 14.90 12.66 2.34
CA PHE A 145 14.55 14.00 1.82
C PHE A 145 13.10 14.03 1.34
N GLY A 146 12.18 13.57 2.18
CA GLY A 146 10.76 13.60 1.86
C GLY A 146 9.89 14.02 3.02
N GLU A 147 8.63 14.24 2.68
CA GLU A 147 7.57 14.71 3.57
C GLU A 147 6.34 13.82 3.48
N ALA A 148 5.71 13.59 4.62
CA ALA A 148 4.40 12.98 4.72
C ALA A 148 3.44 14.03 5.26
N VAL A 149 2.32 14.24 4.55
CA VAL A 149 1.30 15.22 4.90
C VAL A 149 -0.03 14.50 4.97
N VAL A 150 -0.76 14.73 6.05
CA VAL A 150 -2.13 14.23 6.22
C VAL A 150 -3.06 15.43 6.30
N VAL A 151 -4.15 15.35 5.55
CA VAL A 151 -5.20 16.36 5.51
C VAL A 151 -6.50 15.72 5.95
N THR A 152 -7.18 16.36 6.90
CA THR A 152 -8.44 15.90 7.46
C THR A 152 -9.25 17.09 7.98
N GLN A 153 -10.57 17.03 7.83
CA GLN A 153 -11.54 18.00 8.29
C GLN A 153 -12.02 17.66 9.70
N GLU A 154 -12.06 16.38 10.03
CA GLU A 154 -12.49 15.89 11.34
C GLU A 154 -11.33 15.87 12.33
N VAL A 155 -11.17 16.97 13.07
CA VAL A 155 -10.10 17.12 14.07
C VAL A 155 -10.25 16.11 15.22
N ASP A 156 -11.50 15.76 15.56
CA ASP A 156 -11.79 14.81 16.63
C ASP A 156 -11.21 13.42 16.34
N ASP A 157 -11.17 13.01 15.08
CA ASP A 157 -10.59 11.71 14.71
C ASP A 157 -9.07 11.65 14.86
N ILE A 158 -8.40 12.79 14.71
CA ILE A 158 -6.97 12.90 14.96
C ILE A 158 -6.68 12.79 16.46
N ILE A 159 -7.49 13.47 17.28
CA ILE A 159 -7.28 13.56 18.74
C ILE A 159 -7.68 12.27 19.45
N ALA A 160 -8.80 11.68 19.06
CA ALA A 160 -9.37 10.52 19.73
C ALA A 160 -8.57 9.22 19.49
N SER A 161 -7.77 9.16 18.40
CA SER A 161 -7.00 7.97 18.06
C SER A 161 -5.59 8.02 18.66
N PRO A 162 -5.26 7.14 19.64
CA PRO A 162 -3.91 7.08 20.23
C PRO A 162 -2.85 6.81 19.16
N PHE A 163 -3.18 5.95 18.18
CA PHE A 163 -2.31 5.64 17.06
C PHE A 163 -1.96 6.90 16.25
N VAL A 164 -2.95 7.74 15.93
CA VAL A 164 -2.74 8.96 15.14
C VAL A 164 -1.91 9.95 15.94
N LYS A 165 -2.25 10.13 17.21
CA LYS A 165 -1.48 11.02 18.10
C LYS A 165 -0.01 10.61 18.15
N GLU A 166 0.28 9.34 18.39
CA GLU A 166 1.65 8.85 18.51
C GLU A 166 2.41 8.80 17.18
N SER A 167 1.72 8.46 16.08
CA SER A 167 2.37 8.15 14.81
C SER A 167 2.42 9.34 13.87
N ILE A 168 1.39 10.19 13.88
CA ILE A 168 1.22 11.31 12.96
C ILE A 168 1.54 12.61 13.70
N ILE A 169 0.78 12.96 14.75
CA ILE A 169 0.88 14.26 15.43
C ILE A 169 2.28 14.43 16.05
N ASN A 170 2.71 13.49 16.89
CA ASN A 170 3.99 13.59 17.61
C ASN A 170 5.21 13.55 16.69
N ASN A 171 5.08 13.04 15.45
CA ASN A 171 6.16 13.01 14.46
C ASN A 171 6.05 14.14 13.43
N SER A 172 5.06 15.04 13.57
CA SER A 172 4.84 16.18 12.67
C SER A 172 5.29 17.48 13.34
N ASP A 173 6.44 18.00 12.90
CA ASP A 173 6.97 19.28 13.38
C ASP A 173 6.12 20.48 12.92
N CYS A 174 5.47 20.36 11.76
CA CYS A 174 4.61 21.38 11.18
C CYS A 174 3.14 20.95 11.29
N LYS A 175 2.32 21.82 11.87
CA LYS A 175 0.87 21.68 11.95
C LYS A 175 0.23 22.95 11.40
N ILE A 176 -0.67 22.81 10.44
CA ILE A 176 -1.40 23.92 9.85
C ILE A 176 -2.86 23.76 10.23
N LEU A 177 -3.34 24.64 11.11
CA LEU A 177 -4.73 24.69 11.53
C LEU A 177 -5.41 25.85 10.83
N LEU A 178 -6.38 25.54 9.97
CA LEU A 178 -7.25 26.54 9.32
C LEU A 178 -8.44 26.86 10.23
N ASP A 179 -9.46 27.58 9.76
CA ASP A 179 -10.61 27.97 10.57
C ASP A 179 -11.26 26.80 11.33
N GLN A 180 -11.17 26.84 12.65
CA GLN A 180 -11.69 25.83 13.58
C GLN A 180 -12.90 26.33 14.39
N ARG A 181 -13.69 27.29 13.89
CA ARG A 181 -14.85 27.85 14.64
C ARG A 181 -15.82 26.78 15.17
N LYS A 182 -15.99 25.67 14.44
CA LYS A 182 -16.83 24.53 14.87
C LYS A 182 -16.27 23.77 16.10
N TYR A 183 -14.97 23.89 16.36
CA TYR A 183 -14.25 23.23 17.45
C TYR A 183 -13.77 24.22 18.54
N MET A 184 -14.38 25.42 18.61
CA MET A 184 -14.05 26.44 19.64
C MET A 184 -14.00 25.87 21.06
N ASN A 185 -14.92 24.97 21.41
CA ASN A 185 -14.98 24.38 22.75
C ASN A 185 -13.88 23.33 23.01
N LYS A 186 -13.09 22.97 21.99
CA LYS A 186 -12.00 22.00 22.05
C LYS A 186 -10.64 22.63 21.69
N PHE A 187 -10.60 23.96 21.54
CA PHE A 187 -9.43 24.67 21.03
C PHE A 187 -8.18 24.44 21.89
N ASP A 188 -8.31 24.47 23.22
CA ASP A 188 -7.19 24.22 24.14
C ASP A 188 -6.61 22.81 23.96
N SER A 189 -7.46 21.82 23.71
CA SER A 189 -7.03 20.44 23.45
C SER A 189 -6.33 20.30 22.10
N ILE A 190 -6.75 21.08 21.09
CA ILE A 190 -6.13 21.13 19.77
C ILE A 190 -4.77 21.84 19.81
N GLN A 191 -4.68 22.94 20.57
CA GLN A 191 -3.46 23.72 20.72
C GLN A 191 -2.37 22.98 21.50
N ALA A 192 -2.77 22.06 22.39
CA ALA A 192 -1.85 21.23 23.16
C ALA A 192 -1.25 20.03 22.39
N LEU A 193 -1.56 19.87 21.09
CA LEU A 193 -1.07 18.79 20.20
C LEU A 193 0.29 19.11 19.57
#